data_AF-A0A914RLF1-F1
#
_entry.id   AF-A0A914RLF1-F1
#
_cell.length_a   1.000
_cell.length_b   1.000
_cell.length_c   1.000
_cell.angle_alpha   90.00
_cell.angle_beta   90.00
_cell.angle_gamma   90.00
#
_symmetry.space_group_name_H-M   'P 1'
#
loop_
_entity.id
_entity.type
_entity.pdbx_description
1 polymer ?
#
loop_
_entity_poly.entity_id
_entity_poly.type
_entity_poly.pdbx_seq_one_letter_code
_entity_poly.pdbx_strand_id
1 'polypeptide(L)'
;MRDEIRASTFRMAAKLSANNAKIFLYSFEMPNHDSHSGDLIFAIGKYPQQQMDDNEIAMNQIYSGYIGNFILTGQPTAGNELFF
;
A
#
# COMPACT_ATOMS: atom_id res chain seq x y z
N MET A 1 -10.23 18.54 -2.07
CA MET A 1 -10.68 17.18 -2.44
C MET A 1 -9.76 16.07 -1.91
N ARG A 2 -8.42 16.14 -2.06
CA ARG A 2 -7.50 15.16 -1.41
C ARG A 2 -7.66 15.12 0.12
N ASP A 3 -7.85 16.28 0.75
CA ASP A 3 -7.96 16.38 2.22
C ASP A 3 -9.25 15.76 2.78
N GLU A 4 -10.36 15.85 2.04
CA GLU A 4 -11.67 15.31 2.49
C GLU A 4 -11.73 13.78 2.41
N ILE A 5 -11.14 13.18 1.37
CA ILE A 5 -11.03 11.72 1.22
C ILE A 5 -10.08 11.15 2.27
N ARG A 6 -8.94 11.81 2.51
CA ARG A 6 -8.06 11.44 3.63
C ARG A 6 -8.84 11.50 4.94
N ALA A 7 -9.60 12.57 5.17
CA ALA A 7 -10.37 12.73 6.39
C ALA A 7 -11.43 11.63 6.61
N SER A 8 -12.09 11.09 5.57
CA SER A 8 -13.05 9.99 5.74
C SER A 8 -12.37 8.68 6.14
N THR A 9 -11.26 8.31 5.49
CA THR A 9 -10.47 7.11 5.83
C THR A 9 -9.92 7.20 7.25
N PHE A 10 -9.34 8.34 7.64
CA PHE A 10 -8.83 8.56 9.00
C PHE A 10 -9.93 8.46 10.06
N ARG A 11 -11.13 9.04 9.82
CA ARG A 11 -12.26 8.91 10.74
C ARG A 11 -12.72 7.47 10.92
N MET A 12 -12.76 6.69 9.85
CA MET A 12 -13.10 5.27 9.94
C MET A 12 -12.05 4.49 10.73
N ALA A 13 -10.76 4.70 10.44
CA ALA A 13 -9.67 4.06 11.16
C ALA A 13 -9.69 4.39 12.66
N ALA A 14 -9.93 5.66 13.02
CA ALA A 14 -10.08 6.08 14.40
C ALA A 14 -11.25 5.38 15.10
N LYS A 15 -12.41 5.29 14.44
CA LYS A 15 -13.59 4.59 14.97
C LYS A 15 -13.30 3.10 15.20
N LEU A 16 -12.62 2.43 14.28
CA LEU A 16 -12.27 1.01 14.42
C LEU A 16 -11.23 0.80 15.52
N SER A 17 -10.20 1.65 15.56
CA SER A 17 -9.16 1.61 16.60
C SER A 17 -9.73 1.82 18.01
N ALA A 18 -10.71 2.73 18.18
CA ALA A 18 -11.42 2.92 19.43
C ALA A 18 -12.20 1.68 19.91
N ASN A 19 -12.45 0.71 19.02
CA ASN A 19 -13.05 -0.59 19.33
C ASN A 19 -12.00 -1.71 19.42
N ASN A 20 -10.74 -1.37 19.77
CA ASN A 20 -9.61 -2.30 19.88
C ASN A 20 -9.26 -3.06 18.58
N ALA A 21 -9.71 -2.58 17.42
CA ALA A 21 -9.25 -3.15 16.15
C ALA A 21 -7.81 -2.71 15.88
N LYS A 22 -6.98 -3.66 15.46
CA LYS A 22 -5.63 -3.38 14.96
C LYS A 22 -5.74 -2.88 13.51
N ILE A 23 -5.41 -1.63 13.28
CA ILE A 23 -5.56 -0.96 11.99
C ILE A 23 -4.20 -0.52 11.46
N PHE A 24 -4.00 -0.70 10.16
CA PHE A 24 -2.86 -0.17 9.42
C PHE A 24 -3.36 0.79 8.34
N LEU A 25 -2.74 1.95 8.26
CA LEU A 25 -3.03 2.96 7.23
C LEU A 25 -1.79 3.10 6.35
N TYR A 26 -2.01 3.23 5.05
CA TYR A 26 -0.96 3.53 4.07
C TYR A 26 -1.36 4.74 3.22
N SER A 27 -0.36 5.41 2.66
CA SER A 27 -0.51 6.39 1.59
C SER A 27 0.30 5.92 0.40
N PHE A 28 -0.28 6.01 -0.80
CA PHE A 28 0.40 5.65 -2.04
C PHE A 28 0.67 6.93 -2.83
N GLU A 29 1.94 7.26 -3.02
CA GLU A 29 2.39 8.47 -3.69
C GLU A 29 3.44 8.10 -4.75
N MET A 30 2.95 7.84 -5.97
CA MET A 30 3.78 7.54 -7.14
C MET A 30 3.42 8.54 -8.25
N PRO A 31 4.36 9.39 -8.72
CA PRO A 31 4.05 10.48 -9.65
C PRO A 31 3.29 10.06 -10.91
N ASN A 32 3.58 8.89 -11.49
CA ASN A 32 2.92 8.39 -12.70
C ASN A 32 1.64 7.57 -12.42
N HIS A 33 1.34 7.31 -11.14
CA HIS A 33 0.26 6.43 -10.69
C HIS A 33 -0.54 7.04 -9.53
N ASP A 34 -0.63 8.37 -9.45
CA ASP A 34 -1.28 9.09 -8.34
C ASP A 34 -2.81 9.21 -8.46
N SER A 35 -3.38 8.61 -9.52
CA SER A 35 -4.82 8.57 -9.73
C SER A 35 -5.50 7.51 -8.87
N HIS A 36 -6.83 7.64 -8.68
CA HIS A 36 -7.61 6.62 -7.98
C HIS A 36 -7.39 5.26 -8.64
N SER A 37 -7.10 4.23 -7.82
CA SER A 37 -6.75 2.85 -8.23
C SER A 37 -5.37 2.66 -8.89
N GLY A 38 -4.53 3.69 -8.97
CA GLY A 38 -3.19 3.60 -9.55
C GLY A 38 -2.26 2.59 -8.84
N ASP A 39 -2.54 2.29 -7.58
CA ASP A 39 -1.80 1.35 -6.75
C ASP A 39 -2.16 -0.13 -7.02
N LEU A 40 -3.34 -0.40 -7.60
CA LEU A 40 -3.82 -1.77 -7.87
C LEU A 40 -2.87 -2.55 -8.78
N ILE A 41 -2.18 -1.85 -9.69
CA ILE A 41 -1.28 -2.47 -10.65
C ILE A 41 -0.06 -3.09 -9.97
N PHE A 42 0.40 -2.46 -8.88
CA PHE A 42 1.46 -2.96 -8.00
C PHE A 42 0.93 -4.01 -7.00
N ALA A 43 -0.32 -3.87 -6.55
CA ALA A 43 -0.96 -4.81 -5.62
C ALA A 43 -1.07 -6.22 -6.21
N ILE A 44 -1.38 -6.29 -7.51
CA ILE A 44 -1.60 -7.55 -8.24
C ILE A 44 -0.28 -8.12 -8.77
N GLY A 45 0.80 -7.31 -8.81
CA GLY A 45 2.13 -7.73 -9.27
C GLY A 45 2.19 -8.04 -10.78
N LYS A 46 1.32 -7.44 -11.58
CA LYS A 46 1.20 -7.74 -13.03
C LYS A 46 1.68 -6.61 -13.94
N TYR A 47 2.37 -5.60 -13.41
CA TYR A 47 2.82 -4.49 -14.22
C TYR A 47 4.09 -4.86 -15.03
N PRO A 48 4.14 -4.65 -16.35
CA PRO A 48 5.31 -5.03 -17.16
C PRO A 48 6.53 -4.14 -16.85
N GLN A 49 7.65 -4.75 -16.45
CA GLN A 49 8.89 -4.04 -16.09
C GLN A 49 9.45 -3.14 -17.21
N GLN A 50 9.15 -3.45 -18.48
CA GLN A 50 9.65 -2.71 -19.65
C GLN A 50 9.11 -1.28 -19.74
N GLN A 51 8.08 -0.96 -18.95
CA GLN A 51 7.42 0.36 -18.93
C GLN A 51 7.62 1.08 -17.60
N MET A 52 8.45 0.53 -16.70
CA MET A 52 8.65 1.05 -15.36
C MET A 52 9.91 1.90 -15.25
N ASP A 53 9.84 2.97 -14.48
CA ASP A 53 11.02 3.63 -13.91
C ASP A 53 11.58 2.86 -12.69
N ASP A 54 12.74 3.27 -12.20
CA ASP A 54 13.42 2.61 -11.07
C ASP A 54 12.56 2.58 -9.78
N ASN A 55 11.73 3.61 -9.56
CA ASN A 55 10.84 3.66 -8.39
C ASN A 55 9.68 2.67 -8.56
N GLU A 56 9.14 2.57 -9.77
CA GLU A 56 8.06 1.64 -10.12
C GLU A 56 8.55 0.19 -10.03
N ILE A 57 9.79 -0.10 -10.44
CA ILE A 57 10.43 -1.40 -10.27
C ILE A 57 10.55 -1.74 -8.78
N ALA A 58 11.07 -0.81 -7.97
CA ALA A 58 11.21 -1.03 -6.52
C ALA A 58 9.85 -1.25 -5.85
N MET A 59 8.84 -0.46 -6.20
CA MET A 59 7.47 -0.61 -5.68
C MET A 59 6.87 -1.96 -6.06
N ASN A 60 7.02 -2.39 -7.31
CA ASN A 60 6.50 -3.67 -7.80
C ASN A 60 7.12 -4.89 -7.10
N GLN A 61 8.34 -4.76 -6.56
CA GLN A 61 9.00 -5.83 -5.79
C GLN A 61 8.44 -6.00 -4.37
N ILE A 62 7.97 -4.92 -3.74
CA ILE A 62 7.63 -4.93 -2.31
C ILE A 62 6.12 -4.83 -2.04
N TYR A 63 5.34 -4.22 -2.94
CA TYR A 63 3.97 -3.81 -2.63
C TYR A 63 3.01 -4.99 -2.39
N SER A 64 3.09 -6.03 -3.23
CA SER A 64 2.31 -7.26 -3.04
C SER A 64 2.69 -8.00 -1.74
N GLY A 65 3.94 -7.86 -1.30
CA GLY A 65 4.44 -8.41 -0.03
C GLY A 65 3.69 -7.86 1.18
N TYR A 66 3.42 -6.55 1.23
CA TYR A 66 2.64 -5.95 2.32
C TYR A 66 1.24 -6.55 2.46
N ILE A 67 0.56 -6.77 1.32
CA ILE A 67 -0.78 -7.37 1.30
C ILE A 67 -0.72 -8.85 1.71
N GLY A 68 0.21 -9.61 1.12
CA GLY A 68 0.40 -11.02 1.43
C GLY A 68 0.73 -11.26 2.91
N ASN A 69 1.66 -10.49 3.47
CA ASN A 69 2.07 -10.62 4.86
C ASN A 69 0.98 -10.16 5.84
N PHE A 70 0.18 -9.15 5.48
CA PHE A 70 -1.00 -8.80 6.27
C PHE A 70 -1.99 -9.97 6.35
N ILE A 71 -2.25 -10.65 5.24
CA ILE A 71 -3.16 -11.81 5.19
C ILE A 71 -2.58 -12.98 6.03
N LEU A 72 -1.29 -13.26 5.90
CA LEU A 72 -0.66 -14.42 6.53
C LEU A 72 -0.36 -14.22 8.02
N THR A 73 0.03 -13.02 8.42
CA THR A 73 0.61 -12.75 9.75
C THR A 73 -0.11 -11.66 10.54
N GLY A 74 -1.03 -10.93 9.91
CA GLY A 74 -1.63 -9.72 10.50
C GLY A 74 -0.64 -8.56 10.65
N GLN A 75 0.51 -8.61 9.98
CA GLN A 75 1.52 -7.55 9.90
C GLN A 75 1.84 -7.26 8.42
N PRO A 76 1.57 -6.03 7.92
CA PRO A 76 1.95 -5.66 6.57
C PRO A 76 3.44 -5.31 6.55
N THR A 77 4.29 -6.29 6.27
CA THR A 77 5.74 -6.06 6.05
C THR A 77 6.07 -6.32 4.58
N ALA A 78 7.11 -5.67 4.07
CA ALA A 78 7.58 -5.88 2.68
C ALA A 78 8.15 -7.28 2.43
N GLY A 79 8.45 -8.07 3.47
CA GLY A 79 9.09 -9.38 3.35
C GLY A 79 10.62 -9.34 3.13
N ASN A 80 11.21 -8.17 2.87
CA ASN A 80 12.65 -8.01 2.59
C ASN A 80 13.52 -7.72 3.83
N GLU A 81 13.04 -8.00 5.04
CA GLU A 81 13.78 -7.73 6.29
C GLU A 81 15.04 -8.61 6.50
N LEU A 82 15.48 -9.37 5.48
CA LEU A 82 16.65 -10.26 5.54
C LEU A 82 17.89 -9.79 4.76
N PHE A 83 17.89 -8.62 4.12
CA PHE A 83 19.07 -8.16 3.37
C PHE A 83 19.29 -6.64 3.45
N PHE A 84 19.74 -6.13 4.60
CA PHE A 84 20.62 -4.95 4.72
C PHE A 84 21.43 -5.04 6.01
#